data_AF-A0A6P6FWS3-F1
#
_entry.id   AF-A0A6P6FWS3-F1
#
_cell.length_a   1.000
_cell.length_b   1.000
_cell.length_c   1.000
_cell.angle_alpha   90.00
_cell.angle_beta   90.00
_cell.angle_gamma   90.00
#
_symmetry.space_group_name_H-M   'P 1'
#
loop_
_entity.id
_entity.type
_entity.pdbx_description
1 polymer ?
#
loop_
_entity_poly.entity_id
_entity_poly.type
_entity_poly.pdbx_seq_one_letter_code
_entity_poly.pdbx_strand_id
1 'polypeptide(L)'
;MTLQGDETLISAGGMFELGFFTEHKLRFQYLGIWFKNDRNRKPVWVANRGTPLLDFTGVLSIRYYGNLVMTDVTTIPNVVNNGELVKSNETSAEILDSGNLVLLEAGKIIWQSFDYPTNTLLAGMKLG
;
A
#
# COMPACT_ATOMS: atom_id res chain seq x y z
N MET A 1 1.44 10.23 -7.45
CA MET A 1 0.66 8.98 -7.54
C MET A 1 -0.67 9.17 -6.81
N THR A 2 -1.77 8.72 -7.41
CA THR A 2 -3.09 8.57 -6.78
C THR A 2 -3.67 7.23 -7.26
N LEU A 3 -4.31 6.48 -6.37
CA LEU A 3 -4.92 5.18 -6.62
C LEU A 3 -6.26 5.13 -5.86
N GLN A 4 -7.34 4.73 -6.51
CA GLN A 4 -8.67 4.61 -5.89
C GLN A 4 -9.59 3.65 -6.64
N GLY A 5 -10.68 3.22 -6.02
CA GLY A 5 -11.64 2.30 -6.64
C GLY A 5 -11.00 0.98 -7.06
N ASP A 6 -11.20 0.58 -8.31
CA ASP A 6 -10.66 -0.66 -8.89
C ASP A 6 -9.27 -0.48 -9.53
N GLU A 7 -8.67 0.71 -9.41
CA GLU A 7 -7.32 0.95 -9.90
C GLU A 7 -6.31 0.11 -9.12
N THR A 8 -5.28 -0.37 -9.82
CA THR A 8 -4.17 -1.13 -9.21
C THR A 8 -2.83 -0.62 -9.72
N LEU A 9 -1.81 -0.72 -8.87
CA LEU A 9 -0.41 -0.57 -9.26
C LEU A 9 0.20 -1.96 -9.44
N ILE A 10 0.79 -2.21 -10.60
CA ILE A 10 1.33 -3.52 -10.98
C ILE A 10 2.85 -3.47 -10.98
N SER A 11 3.49 -4.51 -10.47
CA SER A 11 4.96 -4.62 -10.48
C SER A 11 5.49 -4.74 -11.92
N ALA A 12 6.74 -4.32 -12.16
CA ALA A 12 7.29 -4.22 -13.52
C ALA A 12 7.21 -5.55 -14.32
N GLY A 13 7.49 -6.69 -13.67
CA GLY A 13 7.36 -8.03 -14.23
C GLY A 13 5.95 -8.62 -14.17
N GLY A 14 4.97 -7.90 -13.60
CA GLY A 14 3.58 -8.35 -13.53
C GLY A 14 3.32 -9.47 -12.52
N MET A 15 4.17 -9.58 -11.48
CA MET A 15 4.06 -10.62 -10.46
C MET A 15 3.07 -10.24 -9.34
N PHE A 16 3.11 -8.99 -8.91
CA PHE A 16 2.30 -8.47 -7.82
C PHE A 16 1.46 -7.27 -8.24
N GLU A 17 0.33 -7.09 -7.58
CA GLU A 17 -0.48 -5.88 -7.70
C GLU A 17 -0.86 -5.34 -6.32
N LEU A 18 -0.88 -4.01 -6.21
CA LEU A 18 -1.34 -3.24 -5.06
C LEU A 18 -2.68 -2.60 -5.41
N GLY A 19 -3.66 -2.71 -4.52
CA GLY A 19 -4.95 -2.06 -4.71
C GLY A 19 -5.86 -2.13 -3.49
N PHE A 20 -7.04 -1.55 -3.63
CA PHE A 20 -8.07 -1.62 -2.60
C PHE A 20 -8.89 -2.92 -2.74
N PHE A 21 -9.25 -3.50 -1.60
CA PHE A 21 -10.11 -4.68 -1.54
C PHE A 21 -11.00 -4.61 -0.30
N THR A 22 -12.05 -5.45 -0.26
CA THR A 22 -12.96 -5.53 0.88
C THR A 22 -13.07 -6.94 1.39
N GLU A 23 -13.11 -7.07 2.70
CA GLU A 23 -13.33 -8.35 3.37
C GLU A 23 -14.81 -8.44 3.80
N HIS A 24 -15.45 -9.56 3.48
CA HIS A 24 -16.71 -10.00 4.10
C HIS A 24 -17.96 -9.10 3.97
N LYS A 25 -18.32 -8.60 2.78
CA LYS A 25 -19.58 -7.82 2.54
C LYS A 25 -19.80 -6.63 3.50
N LEU A 26 -18.81 -6.26 4.31
CA LEU A 26 -18.86 -5.11 5.19
C LEU A 26 -18.48 -3.86 4.40
N ARG A 27 -18.87 -2.69 4.91
CA ARG A 27 -18.51 -1.38 4.33
C ARG A 27 -17.09 -0.95 4.73
N PHE A 28 -16.17 -1.90 4.75
CA PHE A 28 -14.77 -1.69 5.11
C PHE A 28 -13.86 -2.01 3.94
N GLN A 29 -12.90 -1.12 3.69
CA GLN A 29 -11.94 -1.25 2.62
C GLN A 29 -10.52 -1.23 3.16
N TYR A 30 -9.67 -2.02 2.53
CA TYR A 30 -8.28 -2.22 2.89
C TYR A 30 -7.41 -2.01 1.66
N LEU A 31 -6.21 -1.47 1.88
CA LEU A 31 -5.17 -1.44 0.87
C LEU A 31 -4.29 -2.68 1.05
N GLY A 32 -4.13 -3.47 0.00
CA GLY A 32 -3.36 -4.71 0.06
C GLY A 32 -2.54 -4.96 -1.18
N ILE A 33 -1.59 -5.89 -1.02
CA ILE A 33 -0.76 -6.44 -2.09
C ILE A 33 -1.14 -7.91 -2.24
N TRP A 34 -1.24 -8.40 -3.48
CA TRP A 34 -1.46 -9.81 -3.78
C TRP A 34 -0.78 -10.21 -5.10
N PHE A 35 -0.73 -11.51 -5.38
CA PHE A 35 -0.23 -12.01 -6.66
C PHE A 35 -1.22 -11.66 -7.77
N LYS A 36 -0.75 -11.03 -8.85
CA LYS A 36 -1.60 -10.61 -9.97
C LYS A 36 -2.43 -11.76 -10.58
N ASN A 37 -1.84 -12.96 -10.63
CA ASN A 37 -2.49 -14.15 -11.18
C ASN A 37 -3.42 -14.87 -10.19
N ASP A 38 -3.51 -14.44 -8.94
CA ASP A 38 -4.48 -14.99 -7.99
C ASP A 38 -5.86 -14.39 -8.24
N ARG A 39 -6.75 -15.20 -8.80
CA ARG A 39 -8.16 -14.84 -9.06
C ARG A 39 -8.93 -14.45 -7.81
N ASN A 40 -8.49 -14.91 -6.64
CA ASN A 40 -9.14 -14.60 -5.36
C ASN A 40 -8.58 -13.33 -4.72
N ARG A 41 -7.54 -12.71 -5.30
CA ARG A 41 -6.86 -11.53 -4.77
C ARG A 41 -6.52 -11.66 -3.28
N LYS A 42 -5.97 -12.81 -2.86
CA LYS A 42 -5.66 -13.03 -1.45
C LYS A 42 -4.51 -12.13 -1.02
N PRO A 43 -4.72 -11.21 -0.06
CA PRO A 43 -3.70 -10.26 0.33
C PRO A 43 -2.54 -10.95 1.03
N VAL A 44 -1.32 -10.72 0.53
CA VAL A 44 -0.06 -11.13 1.17
C VAL A 44 0.49 -10.02 2.09
N TRP A 45 0.07 -8.78 1.86
CA TRP A 45 0.35 -7.63 2.72
C TRP A 45 -0.87 -6.70 2.78
N VAL A 46 -1.09 -6.03 3.91
CA VAL A 46 -2.22 -5.11 4.12
C VAL A 46 -1.77 -3.91 4.95
N ALA A 47 -1.96 -2.68 4.44
CA ALA A 47 -1.49 -1.46 5.07
C ALA A 47 -2.25 -1.10 6.36
N ASN A 48 -3.58 -1.23 6.33
CA ASN A 48 -4.48 -0.63 7.32
C ASN A 48 -5.30 -1.67 8.09
N ARG A 49 -4.63 -2.73 8.58
CA ARG A 49 -5.31 -3.84 9.30
C ARG A 49 -6.02 -3.40 10.58
N GLY A 50 -5.43 -2.48 11.32
CA GLY A 50 -6.03 -1.96 12.57
C GLY A 50 -7.05 -0.85 12.36
N THR A 51 -7.05 -0.21 11.18
CA THR A 51 -7.83 0.99 10.86
C THR A 51 -8.45 0.89 9.46
N PRO A 52 -9.50 0.06 9.27
CA PRO A 52 -10.19 -0.05 7.99
C PRO A 52 -10.76 1.29 7.52
N LEU A 53 -10.80 1.50 6.19
CA LEU A 53 -11.43 2.66 5.56
C LEU A 53 -12.92 2.43 5.36
N LEU A 54 -13.72 3.50 5.36
CA LEU A 54 -15.18 3.44 5.22
C LEU A 54 -15.68 3.51 3.76
N ASP A 55 -16.81 2.84 3.52
CA ASP A 55 -17.69 3.04 2.36
C ASP A 55 -17.05 2.89 0.97
N PHE A 56 -16.00 2.07 0.82
CA PHE A 56 -15.31 1.83 -0.47
C PHE A 56 -14.71 3.09 -1.12
N THR A 57 -14.49 4.13 -0.34
CA THR A 57 -14.03 5.47 -0.79
C THR A 57 -12.53 5.68 -0.59
N GLY A 58 -11.78 4.59 -0.41
CA GLY A 58 -10.35 4.64 -0.17
C GLY A 58 -9.59 5.27 -1.32
N VAL A 59 -8.72 6.20 -0.96
CA VAL A 59 -7.78 6.86 -1.87
C VAL A 59 -6.40 6.74 -1.27
N LEU A 60 -5.46 6.18 -2.03
CA LEU A 60 -4.04 6.20 -1.72
C LEU A 60 -3.38 7.28 -2.57
N SER A 61 -2.62 8.17 -1.96
CA SER A 61 -1.90 9.20 -2.70
C SER A 61 -0.63 9.65 -1.97
N ILE A 62 0.29 10.26 -2.71
CA ILE A 62 1.43 10.95 -2.12
C ILE A 62 0.99 12.37 -1.77
N ARG A 63 0.97 12.70 -0.47
CA ARG A 63 0.49 13.98 0.07
C ARG A 63 1.34 14.42 1.27
N TYR A 64 1.08 15.63 1.75
CA TYR A 64 1.69 16.19 2.96
C TYR A 64 3.22 16.05 2.96
N TYR A 65 3.90 16.70 2.01
CA TYR A 65 5.36 16.68 1.90
C TYR A 65 5.96 15.31 1.53
N GLY A 66 5.30 14.61 0.61
CA GLY A 66 5.82 13.37 0.01
C GLY A 66 5.51 12.08 0.76
N ASN A 67 4.60 12.12 1.72
CA ASN A 67 4.19 10.94 2.48
C ASN A 67 3.15 10.11 1.72
N LEU A 68 3.20 8.79 1.90
CA LEU A 68 2.23 7.87 1.34
C LEU A 68 1.02 7.81 2.29
N VAL A 69 -0.15 8.25 1.81
CA VAL A 69 -1.31 8.53 2.66
C VAL A 69 -2.57 7.89 2.10
N MET A 70 -3.31 7.22 2.97
CA MET A 70 -4.67 6.75 2.71
C MET A 70 -5.70 7.69 3.32
N THR A 71 -6.77 7.95 2.59
CA THR A 71 -7.95 8.70 3.06
C THR A 71 -9.22 8.00 2.63
N ASP A 72 -10.34 8.30 3.27
CA ASP A 72 -11.69 7.90 2.87
C ASP A 72 -12.67 9.09 2.91
N VAL A 73 -13.97 8.82 2.89
CA VAL A 73 -15.04 9.83 2.97
C VAL A 73 -14.95 10.77 4.18
N THR A 74 -14.33 10.31 5.28
CA THR A 74 -14.12 11.15 6.48
C THR A 74 -13.02 12.18 6.28
N THR A 75 -12.20 12.01 5.23
CA THR A 75 -11.01 12.81 4.90
C THR A 75 -9.92 12.78 5.98
N ILE A 76 -10.02 11.89 6.97
CA ILE A 76 -9.00 11.72 8.01
C ILE A 76 -7.81 10.98 7.40
N PRO A 77 -6.60 11.56 7.42
CA PRO A 77 -5.43 10.95 6.80
C PRO A 77 -4.84 9.83 7.66
N ASN A 78 -4.59 8.70 7.02
CA ASN A 78 -3.86 7.55 7.55
C ASN A 78 -2.51 7.44 6.82
N VAL A 79 -1.42 7.79 7.50
CA VAL A 79 -0.07 7.75 6.91
C VAL A 79 0.44 6.32 6.90
N VAL A 80 0.74 5.79 5.71
CA VAL A 80 1.25 4.42 5.51
C VAL A 80 2.69 4.30 6.01
N ASN A 81 3.54 5.26 5.64
CA ASN A 81 4.93 5.34 6.08
C ASN A 81 5.07 5.98 7.48
N ASN A 82 4.20 5.60 8.43
CA ASN A 82 4.25 6.11 9.79
C ASN A 82 5.58 5.72 10.47
N GLY A 83 6.27 6.71 11.06
CA GLY A 83 7.60 6.54 11.66
C GLY A 83 8.76 7.05 10.80
N GLU A 84 8.58 7.11 9.48
CA GLU A 84 9.57 7.61 8.52
C GLU A 84 8.94 8.73 7.67
N LEU A 85 8.57 9.82 8.34
CA LEU A 85 7.92 10.95 7.69
C LEU A 85 8.89 11.67 6.74
N VAL A 86 8.41 11.89 5.52
CA VAL A 86 9.14 12.59 4.47
C VAL A 86 8.89 14.09 4.57
N LYS A 87 9.89 14.87 4.18
CA LYS A 87 9.84 16.34 4.10
C LYS A 87 10.31 16.84 2.73
N SER A 88 9.96 16.11 1.67
CA SER A 88 10.35 16.37 0.30
C SER A 88 9.23 16.04 -0.66
N ASN A 89 9.10 16.82 -1.73
CA ASN A 89 8.11 16.57 -2.78
C ASN A 89 8.66 15.73 -3.94
N GLU A 90 9.94 15.34 -3.89
CA GLU A 90 10.58 14.50 -4.91
C GLU A 90 10.41 13.01 -4.58
N THR A 91 9.16 12.61 -4.34
CA THR A 91 8.81 11.26 -3.92
C THR A 91 7.98 10.50 -4.94
N SER A 92 8.25 9.21 -5.05
CA SER A 92 7.48 8.25 -5.85
C SER A 92 7.24 6.99 -5.05
N ALA A 93 6.22 6.21 -5.42
CA ALA A 93 5.94 4.93 -4.80
C ALA A 93 5.80 3.86 -5.89
N GLU A 94 6.36 2.69 -5.63
CA GLU A 94 6.51 1.61 -6.60
C GLU A 94 6.33 0.26 -5.90
N ILE A 95 5.76 -0.72 -6.61
CA ILE A 95 5.74 -2.11 -6.15
C ILE A 95 6.76 -2.92 -6.95
N LEU A 96 7.70 -3.55 -6.24
CA LEU A 96 8.73 -4.38 -6.82
C LEU A 96 8.19 -5.79 -7.13
N ASP A 97 8.88 -6.53 -8.01
CA ASP A 97 8.52 -7.93 -8.33
C ASP A 97 8.72 -8.91 -7.17
N SER A 98 9.32 -8.46 -6.06
CA SER A 98 9.31 -9.19 -4.79
C SER A 98 7.99 -9.08 -4.03
N GLY A 99 7.11 -8.14 -4.42
CA GLY A 99 5.92 -7.75 -3.66
C GLY A 99 6.20 -6.66 -2.63
N ASN A 100 7.40 -6.08 -2.63
CA ASN A 100 7.74 -4.97 -1.74
C ASN A 100 7.22 -3.65 -2.31
N LEU A 101 6.28 -3.01 -1.61
CA LEU A 101 5.93 -1.62 -1.84
C LEU A 101 6.98 -0.72 -1.20
N VAL A 102 7.60 0.14 -2.00
CA VAL A 102 8.63 1.09 -1.58
C VAL A 102 8.17 2.52 -1.81
N LEU A 103 8.55 3.41 -0.89
CA LEU A 103 8.52 4.85 -1.09
C LEU A 103 9.95 5.32 -1.36
N LEU A 104 10.13 6.07 -2.43
CA LEU A 104 11.43 6.61 -2.83
C LEU A 104 11.44 8.13 -2.66
N GLU A 105 12.59 8.66 -2.24
CA GLU A 105 12.92 10.09 -2.28
C GLU A 105 14.15 10.27 -3.17
N ALA A 106 14.02 11.04 -4.25
CA ALA A 106 15.09 11.24 -5.24
C ALA A 106 15.74 9.92 -5.71
N GLY A 107 14.92 8.86 -5.88
CA GLY A 107 15.36 7.54 -6.32
C GLY A 107 15.97 6.63 -5.24
N LYS A 108 15.99 7.06 -3.97
CA LYS A 108 16.45 6.23 -2.84
C LYS A 108 15.27 5.72 -2.04
N ILE A 109 15.28 4.45 -1.69
CA ILE A 109 14.26 3.85 -0.81
C ILE A 109 14.39 4.48 0.58
N ILE A 110 13.29 5.07 1.06
CA ILE A 110 13.20 5.72 2.37
C ILE A 110 12.18 5.06 3.29
N TRP A 111 11.30 4.21 2.75
CA TRP A 111 10.37 3.38 3.49
C TRP A 111 10.01 2.16 2.63
N GLN A 112 9.76 1.02 3.27
CA GLN A 112 9.34 -0.20 2.57
C GLN A 112 8.39 -1.07 3.39
N SER A 113 7.42 -1.68 2.70
CA SER A 113 6.43 -2.57 3.30
C SER A 113 7.01 -3.82 3.97
N PHE A 114 8.17 -4.29 3.50
CA PHE A 114 8.82 -5.49 4.02
C PHE A 114 9.32 -5.33 5.46
N ASP A 115 9.52 -4.10 5.93
CA ASP A 115 9.87 -3.82 7.33
C ASP A 115 8.64 -3.88 8.26
N TYR A 116 7.44 -3.95 7.68
CA TYR A 116 6.16 -4.03 8.37
C TYR A 116 5.37 -5.25 7.87
N PRO A 117 5.88 -6.49 8.11
CA PRO A 117 5.23 -7.69 7.64
C PRO A 117 3.87 -7.88 8.32
N THR A 118 3.01 -8.66 7.66
CA THR A 118 1.66 -8.90 8.17
C THR A 118 1.44 -10.38 8.52
N ASN A 119 0.57 -11.13 7.81
CA ASN A 119 0.39 -12.57 8.06
C ASN A 119 1.17 -13.48 7.10
N THR A 120 1.77 -12.91 6.06
CA THR A 120 2.51 -13.66 5.05
C THR A 120 3.94 -13.16 4.99
N LEU A 121 4.89 -14.10 4.91
CA LEU A 121 6.30 -13.81 4.71
C LEU A 121 6.63 -14.09 3.24
N LEU A 122 6.95 -13.04 2.50
CA LEU A 122 7.47 -13.15 1.14
C LEU A 122 8.98 -13.33 1.17
N ALA A 123 9.53 -13.95 0.12
CA ALA A 123 10.98 -14.09 -0.03
C ALA A 123 11.64 -12.70 -0.03
N GLY A 124 12.60 -12.49 0.86
CA GLY A 124 13.28 -11.20 1.06
C GLY A 124 12.77 -10.38 2.24
N MET A 125 11.63 -10.74 2.85
CA MET A 125 11.26 -10.20 4.15
C MET A 125 12.22 -10.75 5.22
N LYS A 126 12.66 -9.87 6.13
CA LYS A 126 13.49 -10.25 7.27
C LYS A 126 12.62 -10.39 8.51
N LEU A 127 12.78 -11.51 9.22
CA LEU A 127 12.20 -11.71 10.55
C LEU A 127 13.30 -11.53 11.59
N GLY A 128 13.45 -10.29 12.07
CA GLY A 128 14.43 -9.95 13.09
C GLY A 128 15.89 -10.03 12.65
#